data_AF-A0A838HPQ8-F1
#
_entry.id   AF-A0A838HPQ8-F1
#
_cell.length_a   1.000
_cell.length_b   1.000
_cell.length_c   1.000
_cell.angle_alpha   90.00
_cell.angle_beta   90.00
_cell.angle_gamma   90.00
#
_symmetry.space_group_name_H-M   'P 1'
#
loop_
_entity.id
_entity.type
_entity.pdbx_description
1 polymer ?
#
loop_
_entity_poly.entity_id
_entity_poly.type
_entity_poly.pdbx_seq_one_letter_code
_entity_poly.pdbx_strand_id
1 'polypeptide(L)'
;MQTAPRPRLDTSEPLFRAVDALAGRLDEGGQDLWAANLRACLHGASSGEVFSGLGFELYRLRQSGAVRRLRLVEPVDELIATVATACGGPDTEHLPLYVALRDLVDLLRLGGGQRWVRELEAAHEEQGSPGQRISGLMVVLERMAPGAGGLPPGTSPRVAAVRQRLARARAAEGLSHCLTAALRPPAAGVASD
;
A
#
# COMPACT_ATOMS: atom_id res chain seq x y z
N MET A 1 20.40 8.04 -18.46
CA MET A 1 19.64 9.30 -18.40
C MET A 1 19.19 9.50 -16.96
N GLN A 2 19.73 10.49 -16.26
CA GLN A 2 19.23 10.87 -14.93
C GLN A 2 17.93 11.65 -15.14
N THR A 3 16.80 11.02 -14.88
CA THR A 3 15.51 11.71 -14.75
C THR A 3 15.60 12.63 -13.55
N ALA A 4 15.52 13.94 -13.79
CA ALA A 4 15.36 14.91 -12.72
C ALA A 4 14.17 14.49 -11.82
N PRO A 5 14.25 14.66 -10.49
CA PRO A 5 13.14 14.34 -9.60
C PRO A 5 11.91 15.12 -10.06
N ARG A 6 10.85 14.41 -10.43
CA ARG A 6 9.58 15.04 -10.80
C ARG A 6 9.04 15.77 -9.58
N PRO A 7 8.55 17.01 -9.73
CA PRO A 7 8.10 17.83 -8.61
C PRO A 7 7.00 17.13 -7.81
N ARG A 8 7.00 17.34 -6.49
CA ARG A 8 5.90 16.90 -5.61
C ARG A 8 4.59 17.54 -6.09
N LEU A 9 3.49 16.79 -6.02
CA LEU A 9 2.17 17.35 -6.30
C LEU A 9 1.92 18.48 -5.30
N ASP A 10 1.67 19.69 -5.80
CA ASP A 10 1.23 20.80 -4.95
C ASP A 10 -0.20 20.55 -4.46
N THR A 11 -0.50 21.00 -3.25
CA THR A 11 -1.85 21.03 -2.66
C THR A 11 -2.87 21.74 -3.55
N SER A 12 -2.42 22.64 -4.43
CA SER A 12 -3.25 23.32 -5.41
C SER A 12 -3.59 22.47 -6.65
N GLU A 13 -2.91 21.33 -6.86
CA GLU A 13 -3.15 20.48 -8.03
C GLU A 13 -4.52 19.78 -7.98
N PRO A 14 -5.20 19.62 -9.13
CA PRO A 14 -6.52 18.97 -9.19
C PRO A 14 -6.53 17.56 -8.60
N LEU A 15 -5.49 16.76 -8.83
CA LEU A 15 -5.39 15.41 -8.31
C LEU A 15 -5.28 15.38 -6.79
N PHE A 16 -4.43 16.25 -6.20
CA PHE A 16 -4.27 16.33 -4.76
C PHE A 16 -5.61 16.63 -4.08
N ARG A 17 -6.32 17.66 -4.55
CA ARG A 17 -7.62 18.06 -4.01
C ARG A 17 -8.68 16.98 -4.16
N ALA A 18 -8.71 16.27 -5.29
CA ALA A 18 -9.67 15.20 -5.51
C ALA A 18 -9.41 13.99 -4.60
N VAL A 19 -8.15 13.62 -4.37
CA VAL A 19 -7.77 12.54 -3.45
C VAL A 19 -8.07 12.92 -2.00
N ASP A 20 -7.74 14.15 -1.58
CA ASP A 20 -8.02 14.62 -0.22
C ASP A 20 -9.53 14.74 0.04
N ALA A 21 -10.32 15.20 -0.95
CA ALA A 21 -11.78 15.19 -0.87
C ALA A 21 -12.36 13.77 -0.73
N LEU A 22 -11.82 12.80 -1.48
CA LEU A 22 -12.19 11.39 -1.31
C LEU A 22 -11.83 10.88 0.09
N ALA A 23 -10.65 11.22 0.61
CA ALA A 23 -10.22 10.87 1.96
C ALA A 23 -11.15 11.48 3.03
N GLY A 24 -11.57 12.75 2.88
CA GLY A 24 -12.54 13.38 3.77
C GLY A 24 -13.88 12.64 3.82
N ARG A 25 -14.40 12.21 2.65
CA ARG A 25 -15.64 11.41 2.59
C ARG A 25 -15.50 10.02 3.23
N LEU A 26 -14.29 9.46 3.24
CA LEU A 26 -14.00 8.20 3.92
C LEU A 26 -13.96 8.41 5.45
N ASP A 27 -13.35 9.49 5.94
CA ASP A 27 -13.37 9.85 7.36
C ASP A 27 -14.79 10.06 7.88
N GLU A 28 -15.61 10.83 7.16
CA GLU A 28 -17.04 11.02 7.47
C GLU A 28 -17.82 9.69 7.53
N GLY A 29 -17.37 8.70 6.76
CA GLY A 29 -17.90 7.34 6.73
C GLY A 29 -17.28 6.36 7.74
N GLY A 30 -16.44 6.85 8.66
CA GLY A 30 -15.73 6.03 9.66
C GLY A 30 -14.74 5.05 9.04
N GLN A 31 -14.10 5.43 7.93
CA GLN A 31 -13.12 4.64 7.19
C GLN A 31 -11.71 5.24 7.33
N ASP A 32 -11.35 5.64 8.55
CA ASP A 32 -10.14 6.41 8.88
C ASP A 32 -8.84 5.78 8.33
N LEU A 33 -8.73 4.45 8.37
CA LEU A 33 -7.57 3.74 7.81
C LEU A 33 -7.45 3.97 6.29
N TRP A 34 -8.56 3.91 5.55
CA TRP A 34 -8.55 4.13 4.11
C TRP A 34 -8.19 5.58 3.78
N ALA A 35 -8.77 6.54 4.50
CA ALA A 35 -8.47 7.95 4.34
C ALA A 35 -6.99 8.26 4.63
N ALA A 36 -6.46 7.74 5.74
CA ALA A 36 -5.06 7.88 6.10
C ALA A 36 -4.13 7.27 5.04
N ASN A 37 -4.45 6.09 4.50
CA ASN A 37 -3.68 5.46 3.43
C ASN A 37 -3.67 6.30 2.14
N LEU A 38 -4.80 6.89 1.73
CA LEU A 38 -4.85 7.75 0.55
C LEU A 38 -4.02 9.03 0.73
N ARG A 39 -4.13 9.69 1.89
CA ARG A 39 -3.34 10.90 2.18
C ARG A 39 -1.85 10.59 2.26
N ALA A 40 -1.49 9.47 2.88
CA ALA A 40 -0.13 8.95 2.87
C ALA A 40 0.44 8.88 1.45
N CYS A 41 -0.31 8.33 0.47
CA CYS A 41 0.15 8.27 -0.92
C CYS A 41 0.52 9.65 -1.51
N LEU A 42 -0.15 10.73 -1.13
CA LEU A 42 0.14 12.09 -1.61
C LEU A 42 1.48 12.64 -1.12
N HIS A 43 2.04 12.07 -0.05
CA HIS A 43 3.32 12.48 0.53
C HIS A 43 4.53 11.69 0.00
N GLY A 44 4.38 10.97 -1.11
CA GLY A 44 5.49 10.31 -1.81
C GLY A 44 6.63 11.29 -2.14
N ALA A 45 7.88 10.80 -2.14
CA ALA A 45 9.06 11.65 -2.33
C ALA A 45 9.17 12.17 -3.77
N SER A 46 8.54 11.50 -4.72
CA SER A 46 8.45 11.88 -6.13
C SER A 46 7.05 11.65 -6.67
N SER A 47 6.67 12.32 -7.77
CA SER A 47 5.36 12.06 -8.40
C SER A 47 5.22 10.60 -8.83
N GLY A 48 6.30 9.94 -9.27
CA GLY A 48 6.26 8.52 -9.63
C GLY A 48 5.86 7.60 -8.47
N GLU A 49 6.37 7.89 -7.26
CA GLU A 49 5.95 7.18 -6.05
C GLU A 49 4.50 7.48 -5.67
N VAL A 50 4.10 8.76 -5.78
CA VAL A 50 2.71 9.18 -5.50
C VAL A 50 1.74 8.43 -6.40
N PHE A 51 1.94 8.50 -7.72
CA PHE A 51 1.02 7.90 -8.67
C PHE A 51 0.96 6.38 -8.56
N SER A 52 2.09 5.73 -8.33
CA SER A 52 2.10 4.27 -8.23
C SER A 52 1.48 3.77 -6.91
N GLY A 53 1.83 4.40 -5.78
CA GLY A 53 1.22 4.09 -4.49
C GLY A 53 -0.29 4.39 -4.47
N LEU A 54 -0.68 5.54 -5.01
CA LEU A 54 -2.07 5.95 -5.13
C LEU A 54 -2.84 5.02 -6.06
N GLY A 55 -2.25 4.59 -7.18
CA GLY A 55 -2.86 3.60 -8.08
C GLY A 55 -3.19 2.31 -7.33
N PHE A 56 -2.23 1.72 -6.62
CA PHE A 56 -2.49 0.51 -5.85
C PHE A 56 -3.56 0.70 -4.76
N GLU A 57 -3.50 1.78 -3.97
CA GLU A 57 -4.48 2.03 -2.91
C GLU A 57 -5.88 2.32 -3.47
N LEU A 58 -6.02 3.05 -4.58
CA LEU A 58 -7.33 3.31 -5.20
C LEU A 58 -7.97 2.01 -5.72
N TYR A 59 -7.19 1.14 -6.37
CA TYR A 59 -7.70 -0.15 -6.83
C TYR A 59 -8.07 -1.08 -5.67
N ARG A 60 -7.27 -1.08 -4.60
CA ARG A 60 -7.57 -1.81 -3.36
C ARG A 60 -8.86 -1.28 -2.71
N LEU A 61 -8.97 0.04 -2.56
CA LEU A 61 -10.14 0.73 -2.02
C LEU A 61 -11.39 0.41 -2.86
N ARG A 62 -11.27 0.43 -4.20
CA ARG A 62 -12.36 0.12 -5.13
C ARG A 62 -12.95 -1.28 -4.96
N GLN A 63 -12.14 -2.23 -4.50
CA GLN A 63 -12.56 -3.60 -4.19
C GLN A 63 -13.17 -3.74 -2.79
N SER A 64 -13.03 -2.72 -1.93
CA SER A 64 -13.58 -2.74 -0.59
C SER A 64 -15.11 -2.60 -0.58
N GLY A 65 -15.75 -3.16 0.44
CA GLY A 65 -17.18 -2.93 0.69
C GLY A 65 -17.51 -1.47 1.07
N ALA A 66 -16.52 -0.72 1.56
CA ALA A 66 -16.69 0.66 2.01
C ALA A 66 -17.12 1.58 0.86
N VAL A 67 -16.47 1.47 -0.29
CA VAL A 67 -16.76 2.29 -1.47
C VAL A 67 -18.22 2.15 -1.93
N ARG A 68 -18.77 0.93 -1.91
CA ARG A 68 -20.17 0.69 -2.28
C ARG A 68 -21.13 1.26 -1.23
N ARG A 69 -20.86 1.02 0.05
CA ARG A 69 -21.71 1.53 1.15
C ARG A 69 -21.78 3.06 1.18
N LEU A 70 -20.66 3.72 0.92
CA LEU A 70 -20.54 5.19 0.94
C LEU A 70 -20.86 5.85 -0.42
N ARG A 71 -21.24 5.06 -1.44
CA ARG A 71 -21.53 5.55 -2.80
C ARG A 71 -20.36 6.35 -3.40
N LEU A 72 -19.15 5.82 -3.26
CA LEU A 72 -17.89 6.41 -3.74
C LEU A 72 -17.37 5.75 -5.03
N VAL A 73 -18.13 4.85 -5.64
CA VAL A 73 -17.69 4.06 -6.80
C VAL A 73 -17.20 4.95 -7.94
N GLU A 74 -18.02 5.90 -8.37
CA GLU A 74 -17.72 6.80 -9.48
C GLU A 74 -16.51 7.72 -9.17
N PRO A 75 -16.45 8.44 -8.03
CA PRO A 75 -15.26 9.21 -7.66
C PRO A 75 -13.95 8.40 -7.64
N VAL A 76 -14.01 7.15 -7.18
CA VAL A 76 -12.84 6.26 -7.15
C VAL A 76 -12.45 5.83 -8.57
N ASP A 77 -13.41 5.49 -9.42
CA ASP A 77 -13.17 5.09 -10.82
C ASP A 77 -12.59 6.25 -11.65
N GLU A 78 -13.04 7.48 -11.43
CA GLU A 78 -12.49 8.69 -12.07
C GLU A 78 -11.03 8.97 -11.66
N LEU A 79 -10.72 8.82 -10.37
CA LEU A 79 -9.36 8.97 -9.86
C LEU A 79 -8.43 7.87 -10.39
N ILE A 80 -8.92 6.64 -10.46
CA ILE A 80 -8.19 5.53 -11.11
C ILE A 80 -7.85 5.88 -12.56
N ALA A 81 -8.83 6.38 -13.33
CA ALA A 81 -8.61 6.76 -14.72
C ALA A 81 -7.58 7.88 -14.84
N THR A 82 -7.67 8.90 -13.98
CA THR A 82 -6.74 10.04 -13.92
C THR A 82 -5.30 9.58 -13.64
N VAL A 83 -5.11 8.73 -12.63
CA VAL A 83 -3.80 8.18 -12.29
C VAL A 83 -3.25 7.32 -13.44
N ALA A 84 -4.10 6.50 -14.07
CA ALA A 84 -3.73 5.66 -15.20
C ALA A 84 -3.31 6.47 -16.43
N THR A 85 -3.97 7.61 -16.71
CA THR A 85 -3.57 8.52 -17.78
C THR A 85 -2.22 9.18 -17.50
N ALA A 86 -1.93 9.54 -16.24
CA ALA A 86 -0.69 10.23 -15.89
C ALA A 86 0.55 9.31 -15.92
N CYS A 87 0.41 8.03 -15.54
CA CYS A 87 1.55 7.15 -15.27
C CYS A 87 1.48 5.78 -15.92
N GLY A 88 0.45 5.51 -16.72
CA GLY A 88 0.08 4.15 -17.10
C GLY A 88 -0.79 3.49 -16.04
N GLY A 89 -1.59 2.50 -16.44
CA GLY A 89 -2.38 1.71 -15.49
C GLY A 89 -1.49 1.04 -14.44
N PRO A 90 -2.03 0.71 -13.26
CA PRO A 90 -1.24 0.03 -12.24
C PRO A 90 -0.74 -1.31 -12.77
N ASP A 91 0.34 -1.79 -12.17
CA ASP A 91 0.81 -3.15 -12.37
C ASP A 91 -0.25 -4.14 -11.86
N THR A 92 -1.10 -4.61 -12.78
CA THR A 92 -2.17 -5.55 -12.47
C THR A 92 -1.65 -6.94 -12.11
N GLU A 93 -0.42 -7.28 -12.52
CA GLU A 93 0.21 -8.56 -12.17
C GLU A 93 0.50 -8.62 -10.67
N HIS A 94 1.02 -7.53 -10.11
CA HIS A 94 1.42 -7.47 -8.69
C HIS A 94 0.32 -6.93 -7.75
N LEU A 95 -0.78 -6.40 -8.27
CA LEU A 95 -1.91 -5.89 -7.47
C LEU A 95 -2.45 -6.91 -6.46
N PRO A 96 -2.66 -8.20 -6.77
CA PRO A 96 -3.13 -9.16 -5.76
C PRO A 96 -2.17 -9.36 -4.59
N LEU A 97 -0.86 -9.27 -4.83
CA LEU A 97 0.16 -9.34 -3.78
C LEU A 97 0.18 -8.07 -2.95
N TYR A 98 0.11 -6.90 -3.61
CA TYR A 98 -0.02 -5.62 -2.94
C TYR A 98 -1.17 -5.65 -1.93
N VAL A 99 -2.39 -6.01 -2.39
CA VAL A 99 -3.60 -6.04 -1.55
C VAL A 99 -3.40 -6.95 -0.34
N ALA A 100 -2.93 -8.18 -0.55
CA ALA A 100 -2.75 -9.14 0.54
C ALA A 100 -1.70 -8.66 1.56
N LEU A 101 -0.59 -8.09 1.10
CA LEU A 101 0.47 -7.60 1.97
C LEU A 101 0.03 -6.34 2.72
N ARG A 102 -0.65 -5.41 2.04
CA ARG A 102 -1.17 -4.19 2.64
C ARG A 102 -2.22 -4.50 3.71
N ASP A 103 -3.13 -5.44 3.45
CA ASP A 103 -4.13 -5.91 4.43
C ASP A 103 -3.49 -6.57 5.66
N LEU A 104 -2.38 -7.30 5.48
CA LEU A 104 -1.61 -7.84 6.60
C LEU A 104 -0.94 -6.73 7.40
N VAL A 105 -0.25 -5.80 6.74
CA VAL A 105 0.45 -4.68 7.39
C VAL A 105 -0.52 -3.80 8.16
N ASP A 106 -1.66 -3.44 7.56
CA ASP A 106 -2.68 -2.63 8.23
C ASP A 106 -3.25 -3.35 9.46
N LEU A 107 -3.53 -4.66 9.36
CA LEU A 107 -3.96 -5.46 10.51
C LEU A 107 -2.90 -5.45 11.62
N LEU A 108 -1.63 -5.64 11.28
CA LEU A 108 -0.54 -5.63 12.26
C LEU A 108 -0.38 -4.25 12.91
N ARG A 109 -0.49 -3.16 12.13
CA ARG A 109 -0.36 -1.80 12.66
C ARG A 109 -1.49 -1.45 13.63
N LEU A 110 -2.73 -1.81 13.28
CA LEU A 110 -3.90 -1.57 14.12
C LEU A 110 -3.97 -2.53 15.33
N GLY A 111 -3.46 -3.75 15.16
CA GLY A 111 -3.56 -4.82 16.15
C GLY A 111 -2.36 -4.98 17.08
N GLY A 112 -1.45 -4.01 17.14
CA GLY A 112 -0.27 -4.05 18.03
C GLY A 112 0.89 -4.92 17.55
N GLY A 113 0.85 -5.41 16.31
CA GLY A 113 1.90 -6.20 15.65
C GLY A 113 3.07 -5.38 15.09
N GLN A 114 3.38 -4.22 15.65
CA GLN A 114 4.40 -3.30 15.12
C GLN A 114 5.79 -3.92 15.01
N ARG A 115 6.15 -4.83 15.92
CA ARG A 115 7.39 -5.61 15.81
C ARG A 115 7.47 -6.35 14.48
N TRP A 116 6.39 -7.02 14.10
CA TRP A 116 6.32 -7.82 12.87
C TRP A 116 6.35 -6.94 11.62
N VAL A 117 5.75 -5.76 11.66
CA VAL A 117 5.88 -4.75 10.60
C VAL A 117 7.33 -4.35 10.40
N ARG A 118 8.06 -4.03 11.48
CA ARG A 118 9.49 -3.68 11.41
C ARG A 118 10.34 -4.84 10.89
N GLU A 119 10.06 -6.08 11.30
CA GLU A 119 10.77 -7.25 10.78
C GLU A 119 10.52 -7.47 9.29
N LEU A 120 9.29 -7.25 8.79
CA LEU A 120 8.98 -7.32 7.35
C LEU A 120 9.68 -6.20 6.56
N GLU A 121 9.67 -4.96 7.08
CA GLU A 121 10.35 -3.84 6.45
C GLU A 121 11.87 -4.09 6.37
N ALA A 122 12.49 -4.54 7.47
CA ALA A 122 13.92 -4.86 7.50
C ALA A 122 14.30 -5.97 6.51
N ALA A 123 13.47 -7.01 6.40
CA ALA A 123 13.71 -8.11 5.46
C ALA A 123 13.61 -7.67 3.99
N HIS A 124 12.84 -6.62 3.69
CA HIS A 124 12.77 -6.04 2.34
C HIS A 124 13.90 -5.05 2.06
N GLU A 125 14.35 -4.33 3.07
CA GLU A 125 15.47 -3.36 2.96
C GLU A 125 16.84 -4.00 2.82
N GLU A 126 16.99 -5.25 3.25
CA GLU A 126 18.26 -5.95 3.19
C GLU A 126 18.82 -5.90 1.74
N GLN A 127 20.09 -5.50 1.64
CA GLN A 127 20.77 -5.38 0.35
C GLN A 127 20.83 -6.76 -0.30
N GLY A 128 20.20 -6.91 -1.45
CA GLY A 128 20.12 -8.20 -2.13
C GLY A 128 19.30 -8.14 -3.41
N SER A 129 19.39 -9.21 -4.18
CA SER A 129 18.53 -9.43 -5.34
C SER A 129 17.05 -9.48 -4.92
N PRO A 130 16.11 -9.19 -5.85
CA PRO A 130 14.68 -9.32 -5.55
C PRO A 130 14.29 -10.69 -4.99
N GLY A 131 14.95 -11.77 -5.45
CA GLY A 131 14.73 -13.12 -4.91
C GLY A 131 15.17 -13.28 -3.45
N GLN A 132 16.27 -12.63 -3.03
CA GLN A 132 16.70 -12.65 -1.62
C GLN A 132 15.72 -11.90 -0.73
N ARG A 133 15.19 -10.76 -1.18
CA ARG A 133 14.16 -10.00 -0.44
C ARG A 133 12.88 -10.80 -0.26
N ILE A 134 12.41 -11.48 -1.31
CA ILE A 134 11.25 -12.39 -1.22
C ILE A 134 11.53 -13.50 -0.19
N SER A 135 12.70 -14.13 -0.24
CA SER A 135 13.08 -15.17 0.73
C SER A 135 13.12 -14.63 2.16
N GLY A 136 13.67 -13.44 2.39
CA GLY A 136 13.66 -12.78 3.70
C GLY A 136 12.25 -12.54 4.22
N LEU A 137 11.36 -12.01 3.37
CA LEU A 137 9.94 -11.83 3.71
C LEU A 137 9.26 -13.16 4.04
N MET A 138 9.52 -14.22 3.27
CA MET A 138 8.98 -15.55 3.53
C MET A 138 9.41 -16.10 4.89
N VAL A 139 10.68 -15.91 5.27
CA VAL A 139 11.20 -16.30 6.60
C VAL A 139 10.49 -15.56 7.73
N VAL A 140 10.25 -14.26 7.59
CA VAL A 140 9.51 -13.49 8.60
C VAL A 140 8.05 -13.97 8.69
N LEU A 141 7.40 -14.21 7.55
CA LEU A 141 6.02 -14.71 7.50
C LEU A 141 5.88 -16.12 8.12
N GLU A 142 6.89 -16.98 7.99
CA GLU A 142 6.92 -18.30 8.62
C GLU A 142 6.99 -18.22 10.15
N ARG A 143 7.68 -17.22 10.68
CA ARG A 143 7.74 -16.95 12.13
C ARG A 143 6.42 -16.41 12.68
N MET A 144 5.53 -15.88 11.84
CA MET A 144 4.18 -15.47 12.22
C MET A 144 3.19 -16.67 12.30
N ALA A 145 3.64 -17.79 12.85
CA ALA A 145 2.83 -18.98 13.03
C ALA A 145 1.71 -18.77 14.07
N PRO A 146 0.62 -19.56 14.02
CA PRO A 146 -0.40 -19.55 15.06
C PRO A 146 0.21 -19.73 16.46
N GLY A 147 -0.10 -18.82 17.39
CA GLY A 147 0.45 -18.82 18.75
C GLY A 147 1.72 -17.98 18.94
N ALA A 148 2.29 -17.39 17.88
CA ALA A 148 3.37 -16.43 18.04
C ALA A 148 2.86 -15.16 18.75
N GLY A 149 3.68 -14.64 19.68
CA GLY A 149 3.32 -13.48 20.49
C GLY A 149 3.14 -12.20 19.67
N GLY A 150 2.18 -11.38 20.08
CA GLY A 150 1.93 -10.07 19.46
C GLY A 150 1.28 -10.12 18.08
N LEU A 151 0.66 -11.24 17.69
CA LEU A 151 -0.15 -11.33 16.49
C LEU A 151 -1.63 -11.06 16.80
N PRO A 152 -2.28 -10.12 16.10
CA PRO A 152 -3.71 -9.89 16.25
C PRO A 152 -4.55 -11.04 15.67
N PRO A 153 -5.83 -11.18 16.09
CA PRO A 153 -6.75 -12.14 15.51
C PRO A 153 -6.88 -11.98 13.99
N GLY A 154 -7.00 -13.10 13.27
CA GLY A 154 -7.13 -13.10 11.81
C GLY A 154 -5.82 -12.85 11.04
N THR A 155 -4.66 -12.91 11.71
CA THR A 155 -3.35 -12.80 11.05
C THR A 155 -3.02 -14.02 10.21
N SER A 156 -3.24 -15.23 10.73
CA SER A 156 -2.87 -16.49 10.04
C SER A 156 -3.41 -16.62 8.60
N PRO A 157 -4.71 -16.37 8.31
CA PRO A 157 -5.21 -16.44 6.92
C PRO A 157 -4.56 -15.39 6.01
N ARG A 158 -4.21 -14.21 6.54
CA ARG A 158 -3.53 -13.14 5.78
C ARG A 158 -2.07 -13.49 5.49
N VAL A 159 -1.35 -14.03 6.49
CA VAL A 159 0.00 -14.57 6.31
C VAL A 159 0.01 -15.65 5.22
N ALA A 160 -0.94 -16.59 5.27
CA ALA A 160 -1.07 -17.62 4.23
C ALA A 160 -1.34 -17.02 2.84
N ALA A 161 -2.23 -16.03 2.75
CA ALA A 161 -2.56 -15.34 1.50
C ALA A 161 -1.35 -14.61 0.88
N VAL A 162 -0.51 -13.98 1.71
CA VAL A 162 0.73 -13.33 1.28
C VAL A 162 1.75 -14.37 0.83
N ARG A 163 2.01 -15.42 1.63
CA ARG A 163 2.97 -16.48 1.29
C ARG A 163 2.63 -17.17 -0.03
N GLN A 164 1.35 -17.50 -0.27
CA GLN A 164 0.91 -18.10 -1.52
C GLN A 164 1.17 -17.22 -2.75
N ARG A 165 1.08 -15.90 -2.60
CA ARG A 165 1.31 -14.94 -3.69
C ARG A 165 2.79 -14.69 -3.90
N LEU A 166 3.57 -14.54 -2.83
CA LEU A 166 5.03 -14.43 -2.91
C LEU A 166 5.66 -15.65 -3.58
N ALA A 167 5.18 -16.86 -3.28
CA ALA A 167 5.67 -18.09 -3.91
C ALA A 167 5.42 -18.15 -5.44
N ARG A 168 4.50 -17.34 -5.96
CA ARG A 168 4.17 -17.25 -7.39
C ARG A 168 4.73 -16.00 -8.06
N ALA A 169 5.25 -15.06 -7.27
CA ALA A 169 5.76 -13.79 -7.77
C ALA A 169 7.05 -14.02 -8.55
N ARG A 170 7.14 -13.46 -9.76
CA ARG A 170 8.37 -13.47 -10.54
C ARG A 170 9.24 -12.31 -10.07
N ALA A 171 10.53 -12.57 -9.86
CA ALA A 171 11.50 -11.53 -9.51
C ALA A 171 11.64 -10.55 -10.69
N ALA A 172 10.97 -9.41 -10.60
CA ALA A 172 10.98 -8.33 -11.57
C ALA A 172 11.08 -6.96 -10.85
N GLU A 173 11.43 -5.91 -11.59
CA GLU A 173 11.55 -4.56 -11.03
C GLU A 173 10.21 -4.03 -10.45
N GLY A 174 9.09 -4.32 -11.14
CA GLY A 174 7.74 -3.98 -10.68
C GLY A 174 7.36 -4.60 -9.34
N LEU A 175 7.86 -5.81 -9.04
CA LEU A 175 7.64 -6.47 -7.76
C LEU A 175 8.30 -5.70 -6.62
N SER A 176 9.53 -5.21 -6.80
CA SER A 176 10.22 -4.45 -5.76
C SER A 176 9.45 -3.18 -5.42
N HIS A 177 8.88 -2.52 -6.42
CA HIS A 177 8.07 -1.33 -6.22
C HIS A 177 6.76 -1.65 -5.47
N CYS A 178 6.06 -2.72 -5.86
CA CYS A 178 4.86 -3.21 -5.18
C CYS A 178 5.13 -3.52 -3.68
N LEU A 179 6.21 -4.24 -3.38
CA LEU A 179 6.60 -4.59 -2.02
C LEU A 179 6.92 -3.35 -1.18
N THR A 180 7.67 -2.39 -1.73
CA THR A 180 7.96 -1.12 -1.05
C THR A 180 6.67 -0.38 -0.73
N ALA A 181 5.78 -0.20 -1.71
CA ALA A 181 4.53 0.53 -1.52
C ALA A 181 3.60 -0.13 -0.48
N ALA A 182 3.55 -1.46 -0.43
CA ALA A 182 2.70 -2.17 0.52
C ALA A 182 3.24 -2.12 1.97
N LEU A 183 4.55 -2.30 2.14
CA LEU A 183 5.20 -2.31 3.46
C LEU A 183 5.32 -0.89 4.04
N ARG A 184 5.68 0.06 3.19
CA ARG A 184 5.96 1.45 3.58
C ARG A 184 5.08 2.40 2.78
N PRO A 185 3.82 2.59 3.19
CA PRO A 185 3.09 3.74 2.70
C PRO A 185 3.88 4.99 3.11
N PRO A 186 3.90 6.04 2.28
CA PRO A 186 4.61 7.25 2.65
C PRO A 186 4.05 7.74 3.98
N ALA A 187 4.91 8.19 4.90
CA ALA A 187 4.44 8.64 6.20
C ALA A 187 3.39 9.74 5.98
N ALA A 188 2.18 9.54 6.53
CA ALA A 188 1.29 10.67 6.75
C ALA A 188 2.11 11.66 7.56
N GLY A 189 2.39 12.83 6.96
CA GLY A 189 3.21 13.84 7.60
C GLY A 189 2.73 13.99 9.02
N VAL A 190 3.62 13.74 9.98
CA VAL A 190 3.37 14.09 11.37
C VAL A 190 3.10 15.59 11.29
N ALA A 191 1.84 15.98 11.49
CA ALA A 191 1.52 17.37 11.79
C ALA A 191 2.36 17.68 13.02
N SER A 192 3.48 18.37 12.78
CA SER A 192 4.24 18.95 13.86
C SER A 192 3.39 20.11 14.34
N ASP A 193 2.81 19.94 15.52
CA ASP A 193 2.30 21.06 16.32
C ASP A 193 3.37 22.16 16.46
#